data_AF-A0A419GQ79-F1
#
_entry.id   AF-A0A419GQ79-F1
#
_cell.length_a   1.000
_cell.length_b   1.000
_cell.length_c   1.000
_cell.angle_alpha   90.00
_cell.angle_beta   90.00
_cell.angle_gamma   90.00
#
_symmetry.space_group_name_H-M   'P 1'
#
loop_
_entity.id
_entity.type
_entity.pdbx_description
1 polymer ?
#
loop_
_entity_poly.entity_id
_entity_poly.type
_entity_poly.pdbx_seq_one_letter_code
_entity_poly.pdbx_strand_id
1 'polypeptide(L)'
;MGGQTINAPVEDDMTEQAVNFDLQDKIYRLIQENPDWRQYLEEMVQYEDDHYRDEYYAGWEWKTVHTSPGSINRMISAGIVDFNESRSSRRSSYYSLRSREDTRSALQLGETDDTAEGGPQFDADGLFEMVIGHDRVKQLLRFSLKAERPVHVLLHGPVATAKSLLLEDIGRLPGAQMYLGSTTTKSGLVQMMINYKPTYLVIDEIDKMPTEDRQPLLSLMASGKVYRLQSGRNDQVSMQTRVFAGANDVGKVDPPIFSRFVKIAIPAYSHQEFVETAKWVLTRQQGLGPDMALLVANMVSQHTLDIRQAVYVARMAKGHPTRVKDIVDALWPQASGRVTPLRK
;
A
#
# COMPACT_ATOMS: atom_id res chain seq x y z
N MET A 1 -47.82 61.00 -13.17
CA MET A 1 -48.20 60.09 -12.07
C MET A 1 -48.32 58.71 -12.70
N GLY A 2 -47.60 57.66 -12.35
CA GLY A 2 -46.77 57.30 -11.20
C GLY A 2 -46.89 55.77 -11.07
N GLY A 3 -45.80 55.06 -10.75
CA GLY A 3 -45.75 53.61 -10.52
C GLY A 3 -44.90 52.85 -11.54
N GLN A 4 -43.55 52.92 -11.48
CA GLN A 4 -42.66 52.05 -10.68
C GLN A 4 -42.87 50.55 -10.92
N THR A 5 -42.14 50.03 -11.91
CA THR A 5 -41.77 48.62 -12.05
C THR A 5 -40.69 48.30 -11.03
N ILE A 6 -41.00 47.50 -10.02
CA ILE A 6 -40.03 46.91 -9.11
C ILE A 6 -39.58 45.59 -9.73
N ASN A 7 -38.53 45.63 -10.54
CA ASN A 7 -37.72 44.46 -10.85
C ASN A 7 -36.69 44.33 -9.73
N ALA A 8 -36.85 43.32 -8.88
CA ALA A 8 -35.76 42.85 -8.03
C ALA A 8 -34.88 41.90 -8.86
N PRO A 9 -33.56 42.12 -8.96
CA PRO A 9 -32.64 41.06 -9.34
C PRO A 9 -32.27 40.30 -8.06
N VAL A 10 -32.70 39.04 -7.98
CA VAL A 10 -32.15 38.04 -7.04
C VAL A 10 -31.58 36.94 -7.91
N GLU A 11 -30.43 37.21 -8.53
CA GLU A 11 -29.67 36.24 -9.32
C GLU A 11 -28.27 36.84 -9.49
N ASP A 12 -27.45 36.77 -8.43
CA ASP A 12 -25.99 36.90 -8.59
C ASP A 12 -25.18 36.31 -7.42
N ASP A 13 -25.83 35.98 -6.29
CA ASP A 13 -25.10 35.52 -5.09
C ASP A 13 -24.99 33.97 -4.96
N MET A 14 -25.59 33.21 -5.88
CA MET A 14 -25.60 31.73 -5.83
C MET A 14 -24.54 31.07 -6.71
N THR A 15 -23.83 31.84 -7.53
CA THR A 15 -22.88 31.31 -8.52
C THR A 15 -21.43 31.19 -8.00
N GLU A 16 -21.03 31.97 -6.98
CA GLU A 16 -19.70 31.85 -6.38
C GLU A 16 -19.58 30.67 -5.38
N GLN A 17 -20.66 30.34 -4.66
CA GLN A 17 -20.62 29.27 -3.65
C GLN A 17 -20.62 27.85 -4.23
N ALA A 18 -21.08 27.66 -5.47
CA ALA A 18 -21.13 26.36 -6.13
C ALA A 18 -19.79 25.93 -6.77
N VAL A 19 -18.85 26.87 -6.98
CA VAL A 19 -17.53 26.59 -7.57
C VAL A 19 -16.51 26.15 -6.51
N ASN A 20 -16.72 26.51 -5.24
CA ASN A 20 -15.77 26.28 -4.14
C ASN A 20 -15.71 24.81 -3.65
N PHE A 21 -16.77 24.01 -3.87
CA PHE A 21 -16.79 22.61 -3.43
C PHE A 21 -15.96 21.66 -4.33
N ASP A 22 -15.70 22.04 -5.58
CA ASP A 22 -14.96 21.21 -6.55
C ASP A 22 -13.44 21.28 -6.34
N LEU A 23 -12.91 22.47 -6.04
CA LEU A 23 -11.47 22.66 -5.87
C LEU A 23 -10.95 22.02 -4.57
N GLN A 24 -11.68 22.15 -3.46
CA GLN A 24 -11.33 21.50 -2.20
C GLN A 24 -11.30 19.97 -2.35
N ASP A 25 -12.34 19.35 -2.93
CA ASP A 25 -12.40 17.90 -3.14
C ASP A 25 -11.29 17.44 -4.12
N LYS A 26 -11.03 18.23 -5.16
CA LYS A 26 -9.92 17.98 -6.08
C LYS A 26 -8.56 18.05 -5.38
N ILE A 27 -8.31 19.06 -4.55
CA ILE A 27 -7.07 19.17 -3.77
C ILE A 27 -6.95 17.97 -2.83
N TYR A 28 -8.03 17.60 -2.14
CA TYR A 28 -8.07 16.44 -1.27
C TYR A 28 -7.70 15.16 -2.02
N ARG A 29 -8.33 14.88 -3.17
CA ARG A 29 -8.01 13.71 -4.02
C ARG A 29 -6.57 13.74 -4.52
N LEU A 30 -6.07 14.91 -4.94
CA LEU A 30 -4.68 15.06 -5.38
C LEU A 30 -3.68 14.81 -4.25
N ILE A 31 -4.02 15.19 -3.01
CA ILE A 31 -3.24 14.85 -1.82
C ILE A 31 -3.27 13.35 -1.56
N GLN A 32 -4.42 12.67 -1.73
CA GLN A 32 -4.50 11.21 -1.60
C GLN A 32 -3.67 10.48 -2.68
N GLU A 33 -3.69 10.98 -3.92
CA GLU A 33 -2.91 10.43 -5.04
C GLU A 33 -1.41 10.77 -4.96
N ASN A 34 -1.06 11.90 -4.34
CA ASN A 34 0.31 12.39 -4.19
C ASN A 34 0.57 12.79 -2.73
N PRO A 35 0.74 11.85 -1.78
CA PRO A 35 0.82 12.19 -0.36
C PRO A 35 1.99 13.09 0.03
N ASP A 36 3.08 13.08 -0.75
CA ASP A 36 4.20 14.00 -0.60
C ASP A 36 3.78 15.48 -0.75
N TRP A 37 2.67 15.76 -1.45
CA TRP A 37 2.14 17.12 -1.64
C TRP A 37 1.54 17.69 -0.38
N ARG A 38 1.07 16.86 0.55
CA ARG A 38 0.50 17.31 1.83
C ARG A 38 1.45 18.26 2.56
N GLN A 39 2.68 17.83 2.79
CA GLN A 39 3.68 18.64 3.47
C GLN A 39 3.98 19.94 2.71
N TYR A 40 4.13 19.88 1.38
CA TYR A 40 4.41 21.08 0.59
C TYR A 40 3.25 22.08 0.67
N LEU A 41 2.00 21.60 0.60
CA LEU A 41 0.81 22.43 0.70
C LEU A 41 0.65 23.02 2.11
N GLU A 42 0.98 22.28 3.16
CA GLU A 42 1.04 22.80 4.55
C GLU A 42 2.04 23.95 4.66
N GLU A 43 3.25 23.78 4.13
CA GLU A 43 4.28 24.83 4.12
C GLU A 43 3.86 26.04 3.27
N MET A 44 3.18 25.82 2.14
CA MET A 44 2.63 26.90 1.29
C MET A 44 1.54 27.69 2.01
N VAL A 45 0.57 27.00 2.65
CA VAL A 45 -0.51 27.64 3.42
C VAL A 45 0.09 28.47 4.56
N GLN A 46 1.01 27.89 5.34
CA GLN A 46 1.66 28.59 6.44
C GLN A 46 2.40 29.84 5.95
N TYR A 47 3.15 29.73 4.85
CA TYR A 47 3.89 30.86 4.30
C TYR A 47 2.96 31.98 3.81
N GLU A 48 1.83 31.64 3.18
CA GLU A 48 0.83 32.64 2.78
C GLU A 48 0.10 33.27 3.97
N ASP A 49 -0.09 32.54 5.07
CA ASP A 49 -0.67 33.08 6.30
C ASP A 49 0.24 34.08 6.99
N ASP A 50 1.52 33.76 7.09
CA ASP A 50 2.53 34.64 7.69
C ASP A 50 2.67 35.97 6.92
N HIS A 51 2.32 35.96 5.63
CA HIS A 51 2.39 37.13 4.74
C HIS A 51 1.02 37.70 4.36
N TYR A 52 -0.08 37.26 4.99
CA TYR A 52 -1.44 37.69 4.62
C TYR A 52 -1.67 39.21 4.75
N ARG A 53 -0.90 39.89 5.60
CA ARG A 53 -0.97 41.35 5.82
C ARG A 53 0.09 42.15 5.07
N ASP A 54 0.94 41.50 4.27
CA ASP A 54 1.99 42.18 3.50
C ASP A 54 1.42 42.74 2.19
N GLU A 55 1.32 44.06 2.12
CA GLU A 55 0.80 44.80 0.96
C GLU A 55 1.66 44.58 -0.30
N TYR A 56 2.91 44.13 -0.15
CA TYR A 56 3.85 43.88 -1.25
C TYR A 56 4.13 42.39 -1.49
N TYR A 57 3.30 41.50 -0.95
CA TYR A 57 3.48 40.06 -1.11
C TYR A 57 3.52 39.63 -2.58
N ALA A 58 4.64 39.02 -2.99
CA ALA A 58 4.87 38.57 -4.36
C ALA A 58 4.52 37.09 -4.60
N GLY A 59 4.24 36.33 -3.53
CA GLY A 59 4.17 34.88 -3.53
C GLY A 59 5.38 34.22 -2.87
N TRP A 60 5.44 32.90 -2.92
CA TRP A 60 6.56 32.09 -2.42
C TRP A 60 7.42 31.53 -3.55
N GLU A 61 8.67 31.18 -3.27
CA GLU A 61 9.56 30.50 -4.21
C GLU A 61 9.68 29.01 -3.86
N TRP A 62 10.17 28.18 -4.78
CA TRP A 62 10.36 26.74 -4.52
C TRP A 62 11.23 26.45 -3.27
N LYS A 63 12.22 27.31 -3.03
CA LYS A 63 13.16 27.20 -1.91
C LYS A 63 12.55 27.57 -0.56
N THR A 64 11.46 28.35 -0.53
CA THR A 64 10.82 28.80 0.71
C THR A 64 9.81 27.78 1.25
N VAL A 65 9.25 26.94 0.38
CA VAL A 65 8.31 25.86 0.72
C VAL A 65 8.93 24.47 0.53
N HIS A 66 10.28 24.42 0.55
CA HIS A 66 11.13 23.23 0.51
C HIS A 66 10.71 22.13 -0.47
N THR A 67 10.26 22.51 -1.67
CA THR A 67 9.79 21.60 -2.71
C THR A 67 10.66 21.66 -3.96
N SER A 68 10.41 20.80 -4.95
CA SER A 68 11.11 20.84 -6.24
C SER A 68 10.33 21.64 -7.29
N PRO A 69 11.01 22.32 -8.24
CA PRO A 69 10.33 22.93 -9.39
C PRO A 69 9.47 21.94 -10.20
N GLY A 70 9.88 20.66 -10.25
CA GLY A 70 9.09 19.60 -10.89
C GLY A 70 7.76 19.32 -10.17
N SER A 71 7.76 19.31 -8.83
CA SER A 71 6.54 19.18 -8.02
C SER A 71 5.61 20.38 -8.23
N ILE A 72 6.16 21.60 -8.21
CA ILE A 72 5.38 22.83 -8.46
C ILE A 72 4.76 22.80 -9.86
N ASN A 73 5.51 22.42 -10.89
CA ASN A 73 4.96 22.34 -12.25
C ASN A 73 3.81 21.32 -12.36
N ARG A 74 3.87 20.21 -11.61
CA ARG A 74 2.76 19.27 -11.53
C ARG A 74 1.55 19.86 -10.81
N MET A 75 1.76 20.62 -9.74
CA MET A 75 0.68 21.33 -9.02
C MET A 75 0.05 22.44 -9.86
N ILE A 76 0.84 23.16 -10.66
CA ILE A 76 0.35 24.13 -11.65
C ILE A 76 -0.47 23.42 -12.72
N SER A 77 0.03 22.31 -13.25
CA SER A 77 -0.68 21.50 -14.26
C SER A 77 -1.99 20.93 -13.69
N ALA A 78 -2.00 20.59 -12.40
CA ALA A 78 -3.18 20.15 -11.68
C ALA A 78 -4.13 21.32 -11.33
N GLY A 79 -3.71 22.57 -11.49
CA GLY A 79 -4.51 23.77 -11.25
C GLY A 79 -4.79 24.04 -9.78
N ILE A 80 -3.82 23.76 -8.89
CA ILE A 80 -3.91 24.06 -7.45
C ILE A 80 -2.89 25.12 -7.01
N VAL A 81 -1.89 25.41 -7.84
CA VAL A 81 -0.88 26.47 -7.68
C VAL A 81 -0.89 27.33 -8.94
N ASP A 82 -0.74 28.63 -8.79
CA ASP A 82 -0.62 29.60 -9.87
C ASP A 82 0.80 30.22 -9.90
N PHE A 83 1.26 30.57 -11.10
CA PHE A 83 2.54 31.24 -11.33
C PHE A 83 2.34 32.75 -11.47
N ASN A 84 3.01 33.52 -10.62
CA ASN A 84 2.88 34.98 -10.58
C ASN A 84 3.83 35.65 -11.58
N GLU A 85 3.44 35.65 -12.87
CA GLU A 85 4.27 36.15 -13.96
C GLU A 85 4.69 37.62 -13.78
N SER A 86 3.78 38.49 -13.34
CA SER A 86 4.02 39.93 -13.15
C SER A 86 5.00 40.26 -12.02
N ARG A 87 5.18 39.33 -11.07
CA ARG A 87 6.10 39.45 -9.92
C ARG A 87 7.37 38.62 -10.10
N SER A 88 7.43 37.80 -11.14
CA SER A 88 8.55 36.92 -11.44
C SER A 88 9.57 37.59 -12.36
N SER A 89 10.81 37.15 -12.28
CA SER A 89 11.93 37.63 -13.10
C SER A 89 12.74 36.45 -13.63
N ARG A 90 13.73 36.73 -14.49
CA ARG A 90 14.66 35.70 -14.99
C ARG A 90 15.46 35.00 -13.88
N ARG A 91 15.47 35.52 -12.65
CA ARG A 91 16.23 34.99 -11.51
C ARG A 91 15.38 34.42 -10.38
N SER A 92 14.08 34.75 -10.34
CA SER A 92 13.15 34.35 -9.28
C SER A 92 11.77 34.11 -9.85
N SER A 93 11.23 32.92 -9.57
CA SER A 93 9.87 32.53 -9.92
C SER A 93 9.02 32.48 -8.66
N TYR A 94 7.97 33.28 -8.63
CA TYR A 94 7.02 33.33 -7.51
C TYR A 94 5.72 32.62 -7.86
N TYR A 95 5.15 31.97 -6.85
CA TYR A 95 3.95 31.17 -6.95
C TYR A 95 3.00 31.49 -5.80
N SER A 96 1.73 31.14 -5.97
CA SER A 96 0.72 31.21 -4.93
C SER A 96 -0.24 30.04 -5.05
N LEU A 97 -0.87 29.64 -3.96
CA LEU A 97 -1.99 28.72 -3.97
C LEU A 97 -3.16 29.36 -4.70
N ARG A 98 -3.84 28.58 -5.53
CA ARG A 98 -5.05 29.05 -6.23
C ARG A 98 -6.16 29.42 -5.24
N SER A 99 -6.28 28.62 -4.18
CA SER A 99 -7.17 28.89 -3.06
C SER A 99 -6.52 28.40 -1.78
N ARG A 100 -6.05 29.34 -0.97
CA ARG A 100 -5.49 29.06 0.36
C ARG A 100 -6.53 28.41 1.29
N GLU A 101 -7.76 28.90 1.25
CA GLU A 101 -8.84 28.41 2.12
C GLU A 101 -9.26 26.98 1.77
N ASP A 102 -9.40 26.65 0.48
CA ASP A 102 -9.71 25.29 0.04
C ASP A 102 -8.54 24.35 0.30
N THR A 103 -7.30 24.81 0.11
CA THR A 103 -6.10 24.02 0.41
C THR A 103 -6.03 23.70 1.90
N ARG A 104 -6.25 24.69 2.77
CA ARG A 104 -6.31 24.49 4.22
C ARG A 104 -7.42 23.51 4.61
N SER A 105 -8.62 23.70 4.05
CA SER A 105 -9.78 22.86 4.36
C SER A 105 -9.58 21.42 3.87
N ALA A 106 -8.95 21.21 2.72
CA ALA A 106 -8.58 19.89 2.21
C ALA A 106 -7.49 19.21 3.06
N LEU A 107 -6.53 19.98 3.59
CA LEU A 107 -5.52 19.46 4.52
C LEU A 107 -6.16 18.99 5.84
N GLN A 108 -7.08 19.79 6.40
CA GLN A 108 -7.80 19.50 7.65
C GLN A 108 -8.74 18.31 7.56
N LEU A 109 -9.38 18.06 6.39
CA LEU A 109 -10.17 16.85 6.16
C LEU A 109 -9.36 15.55 6.37
N GLY A 110 -8.05 15.59 6.12
CA GLY A 110 -7.15 14.48 6.42
C GLY A 110 -6.69 14.40 7.89
N GLU A 111 -6.76 15.50 8.65
CA GLU A 111 -6.40 15.52 10.09
C GLU A 111 -7.53 14.99 10.97
N THR A 112 -8.79 15.12 10.54
CA THR A 112 -9.95 14.58 11.26
C THR A 112 -9.98 13.04 11.31
N ASP A 113 -9.22 12.37 10.45
CA ASP A 113 -9.00 10.92 10.53
C ASP A 113 -7.91 10.53 11.55
N ASP A 114 -7.04 11.46 11.98
CA ASP A 114 -5.93 11.19 12.91
C ASP A 114 -6.31 11.35 14.39
N THR A 115 -7.51 11.88 14.71
CA THR A 115 -7.99 12.05 16.10
C THR A 115 -9.20 11.20 16.47
N ALA A 116 -9.74 10.42 15.53
CA ALA A 116 -10.70 9.37 15.86
C ALA A 116 -9.95 8.09 16.24
N GLU A 117 -9.97 7.71 17.52
CA GLU A 117 -9.85 6.31 17.91
C GLU A 117 -10.97 5.52 17.23
N GLY A 118 -10.69 5.02 16.03
CA GLY A 118 -11.69 4.42 15.17
C GLY A 118 -11.33 4.61 13.70
N GLY A 119 -10.15 4.11 13.30
CA GLY A 119 -9.88 3.89 11.88
C GLY A 119 -11.02 3.06 11.25
N PRO A 120 -11.21 3.12 9.92
CA PRO A 120 -12.30 2.41 9.25
C PRO A 120 -12.41 0.99 9.78
N GLN A 121 -13.58 0.66 10.33
CA GLN A 121 -13.86 -0.64 10.92
C GLN A 121 -13.81 -1.67 9.79
N PHE A 122 -12.64 -2.24 9.54
CA PHE A 122 -12.48 -3.31 8.57
C PHE A 122 -12.99 -4.61 9.19
N ASP A 123 -13.70 -5.38 8.38
CA ASP A 123 -14.12 -6.71 8.78
C ASP A 123 -12.91 -7.65 8.81
N ALA A 124 -12.23 -7.69 9.95
CA ALA A 124 -11.13 -8.60 10.19
C ALA A 124 -11.55 -10.07 10.14
N ASP A 125 -12.84 -10.36 10.33
CA ASP A 125 -13.36 -11.72 10.35
C ASP A 125 -13.53 -12.25 8.92
N GLY A 126 -13.86 -11.37 7.96
CA GLY A 126 -13.82 -11.63 6.52
C GLY A 126 -12.41 -11.70 5.88
N LEU A 127 -11.34 -11.45 6.63
CA LEU A 127 -9.97 -11.66 6.13
C LEU A 127 -9.63 -13.15 6.03
N PHE A 128 -8.72 -13.47 5.09
CA PHE A 128 -8.13 -14.79 4.91
C PHE A 128 -9.08 -15.88 4.38
N GLU A 129 -10.25 -15.49 3.87
CA GLU A 129 -11.19 -16.43 3.23
C GLU A 129 -10.58 -17.16 2.03
N MET A 130 -9.61 -16.51 1.36
CA MET A 130 -8.92 -17.07 0.20
C MET A 130 -7.98 -18.22 0.51
N VAL A 131 -7.60 -18.38 1.80
CA VAL A 131 -6.69 -19.41 2.27
C VAL A 131 -7.54 -20.50 2.91
N ILE A 132 -7.52 -21.73 2.39
CA ILE A 132 -8.21 -22.84 3.06
C ILE A 132 -7.28 -23.45 4.13
N GLY A 133 -7.87 -23.89 5.24
CA GLY A 133 -7.13 -24.40 6.39
C GLY A 133 -6.34 -23.31 7.12
N HIS A 134 -5.27 -23.71 7.81
CA HIS A 134 -4.45 -22.82 8.63
C HIS A 134 -5.24 -21.97 9.65
N ASP A 135 -6.36 -22.48 10.16
CA ASP A 135 -7.30 -21.67 10.97
C ASP A 135 -6.65 -21.08 12.22
N ARG A 136 -5.71 -21.82 12.83
CA ARG A 136 -4.90 -21.30 13.94
C ARG A 136 -4.04 -20.10 13.52
N VAL A 137 -3.43 -20.14 12.33
CA VAL A 137 -2.61 -19.03 11.80
C VAL A 137 -3.50 -17.81 11.57
N LYS A 138 -4.65 -18.00 10.91
CA LYS A 138 -5.62 -16.94 10.66
C LYS A 138 -6.11 -16.31 11.96
N GLN A 139 -6.42 -17.14 12.97
CA GLN A 139 -6.88 -16.66 14.27
C GLN A 139 -5.81 -15.82 14.98
N LEU A 140 -4.55 -16.26 14.96
CA LEU A 140 -3.43 -15.49 15.52
C LEU A 140 -3.23 -14.15 14.79
N LEU A 141 -3.35 -14.15 13.46
CA LEU A 141 -3.31 -12.91 12.68
C LEU A 141 -4.46 -11.96 13.07
N ARG A 142 -5.69 -12.47 13.20
CA ARG A 142 -6.83 -11.65 13.66
C ARG A 142 -6.61 -11.08 15.05
N PHE A 143 -6.05 -11.85 15.99
CA PHE A 143 -5.69 -11.34 17.31
C PHE A 143 -4.64 -10.23 17.23
N SER A 144 -3.61 -10.39 16.39
CA SER A 144 -2.59 -9.35 16.21
C SER A 144 -3.12 -8.07 15.57
N LEU A 145 -4.08 -8.18 14.64
CA LEU A 145 -4.74 -7.04 14.01
C LEU A 145 -5.63 -6.26 15.00
N LYS A 146 -6.33 -6.97 15.90
CA LYS A 146 -7.23 -6.39 16.91
C LYS A 146 -6.52 -5.95 18.20
N ALA A 147 -5.20 -6.16 18.33
CA ALA A 147 -4.46 -5.81 19.53
C ALA A 147 -4.41 -4.29 19.74
N GLU A 148 -4.61 -3.85 20.99
CA GLU A 148 -4.61 -2.43 21.40
C GLU A 148 -3.28 -1.74 21.07
N ARG A 149 -2.17 -2.44 21.32
CA ARG A 149 -0.81 -1.98 20.98
C ARG A 149 -0.24 -2.80 19.83
N PRO A 150 0.74 -2.25 19.06
CA PRO A 150 1.30 -2.95 17.93
C PRO A 150 1.87 -4.32 18.30
N VAL A 151 1.39 -5.35 17.60
CA VAL A 151 1.96 -6.70 17.61
C VAL A 151 2.54 -6.96 16.23
N HIS A 152 3.86 -7.15 16.17
CA HIS A 152 4.53 -7.47 14.92
C HIS A 152 4.54 -8.98 14.70
N VAL A 153 4.19 -9.42 13.48
CA VAL A 153 4.10 -10.84 13.14
C VAL A 153 5.04 -11.19 12.00
N LEU A 154 5.76 -12.30 12.15
CA LEU A 154 6.55 -12.92 11.10
C LEU A 154 5.93 -14.27 10.73
N LEU A 155 5.39 -14.36 9.51
CA LEU A 155 4.97 -15.61 8.90
C LEU A 155 6.20 -16.29 8.28
N HIS A 156 6.48 -17.54 8.63
CA HIS A 156 7.63 -18.26 8.08
C HIS A 156 7.31 -19.70 7.67
N GLY A 157 8.00 -20.20 6.64
CA GLY A 157 7.77 -21.54 6.10
C GLY A 157 8.28 -21.65 4.66
N PRO A 158 8.33 -22.86 4.09
CA PRO A 158 8.88 -23.08 2.74
C PRO A 158 8.12 -22.29 1.66
N VAL A 159 8.73 -22.20 0.47
CA VAL A 159 8.10 -21.60 -0.72
C VAL A 159 6.78 -22.32 -1.03
N ALA A 160 5.86 -21.62 -1.70
CA ALA A 160 4.55 -22.15 -2.12
C ALA A 160 3.59 -22.48 -0.96
N THR A 161 3.79 -21.85 0.19
CA THR A 161 2.82 -21.83 1.30
C THR A 161 1.95 -20.58 1.25
N ALA A 162 0.91 -20.51 2.09
CA ALA A 162 -0.06 -19.41 2.12
C ALA A 162 0.49 -18.04 2.59
N LYS A 163 1.80 -17.89 2.87
CA LYS A 163 2.40 -16.68 3.44
C LYS A 163 2.03 -15.42 2.67
N SER A 164 2.37 -15.37 1.37
CA SER A 164 2.15 -14.18 0.55
C SER A 164 0.66 -13.86 0.41
N LEU A 165 -0.21 -14.87 0.27
CA LEU A 165 -1.66 -14.66 0.21
C LEU A 165 -2.23 -14.05 1.50
N LEU A 166 -1.77 -14.53 2.67
CA LEU A 166 -2.18 -13.94 3.96
C LEU A 166 -1.66 -12.51 4.11
N LEU A 167 -0.43 -12.23 3.67
CA LEU A 167 0.13 -10.87 3.70
C LEU A 167 -0.57 -9.94 2.72
N GLU A 168 -0.92 -10.42 1.53
CA GLU A 168 -1.70 -9.67 0.52
C GLU A 168 -3.07 -9.26 1.07
N ASP A 169 -3.75 -10.14 1.80
CA ASP A 169 -5.03 -9.80 2.43
C ASP A 169 -4.87 -8.67 3.46
N ILE A 170 -3.78 -8.66 4.25
CA ILE A 170 -3.45 -7.55 5.16
C ILE A 170 -3.06 -6.30 4.37
N GLY A 171 -2.33 -6.45 3.26
CA GLY A 171 -1.91 -5.37 2.38
C GLY A 171 -3.07 -4.63 1.70
N ARG A 172 -4.28 -5.22 1.67
CA ARG A 172 -5.51 -4.58 1.18
C ARG A 172 -6.26 -3.79 2.25
N LEU A 173 -5.83 -3.84 3.50
CA LEU A 173 -6.48 -3.08 4.56
C LEU A 173 -6.25 -1.57 4.37
N PRO A 174 -7.22 -0.72 4.77
CA PRO A 174 -7.02 0.72 4.84
C PRO A 174 -5.78 1.06 5.68
N GLY A 175 -4.95 1.98 5.18
CA GLY A 175 -3.71 2.37 5.85
C GLY A 175 -2.60 1.31 5.81
N ALA A 176 -2.73 0.26 5.00
CA ALA A 176 -1.66 -0.69 4.74
C ALA A 176 -0.70 -0.20 3.64
N GLN A 177 0.58 -0.48 3.82
CA GLN A 177 1.62 -0.30 2.80
C GLN A 177 2.39 -1.61 2.66
N MET A 178 2.37 -2.20 1.47
CA MET A 178 2.97 -3.51 1.20
C MET A 178 4.16 -3.39 0.25
N TYR A 179 5.27 -4.02 0.62
CA TYR A 179 6.51 -4.03 -0.15
C TYR A 179 7.15 -5.42 -0.21
N LEU A 180 8.02 -5.61 -1.20
CA LEU A 180 8.86 -6.79 -1.32
C LEU A 180 10.25 -6.49 -0.75
N GLY A 181 10.75 -7.38 0.11
CA GLY A 181 12.02 -7.18 0.81
C GLY A 181 13.20 -6.97 -0.13
N SER A 182 13.23 -7.67 -1.27
CA SER A 182 14.32 -7.57 -2.26
C SER A 182 14.41 -6.21 -2.98
N THR A 183 13.36 -5.40 -2.94
CA THR A 183 13.31 -4.09 -3.61
C THR A 183 13.16 -2.92 -2.63
N THR A 184 13.14 -3.19 -1.32
CA THR A 184 12.91 -2.18 -0.28
C THR A 184 14.24 -1.70 0.29
N THR A 185 14.62 -0.45 -0.03
CA THR A 185 15.84 0.19 0.50
C THR A 185 15.56 0.96 1.79
N LYS A 186 16.61 1.21 2.59
CA LYS A 186 16.54 2.01 3.82
C LYS A 186 15.91 3.39 3.59
N SER A 187 16.38 4.10 2.56
CA SER A 187 15.92 5.46 2.28
C SER A 187 14.47 5.48 1.81
N GLY A 188 14.10 4.55 0.93
CA GLY A 188 12.71 4.40 0.46
C GLY A 188 11.77 4.05 1.61
N LEU A 189 12.16 3.11 2.47
CA LEU A 189 11.37 2.70 3.62
C LEU A 189 11.18 3.84 4.63
N VAL A 190 12.24 4.58 4.97
CA VAL A 190 12.15 5.74 5.88
C VAL A 190 11.27 6.84 5.30
N GLN A 191 11.46 7.18 4.02
CA GLN A 191 10.65 8.19 3.34
C GLN A 191 9.18 7.81 3.38
N MET A 192 8.86 6.56 3.05
CA MET A 192 7.51 6.02 3.07
C MET A 192 6.91 6.11 4.47
N MET A 193 7.60 5.63 5.51
CA MET A 193 7.05 5.66 6.86
C MET A 193 6.75 7.08 7.34
N ILE A 194 7.60 8.05 7.00
CA ILE A 194 7.38 9.45 7.38
C ILE A 194 6.20 10.06 6.61
N ASN A 195 6.08 9.77 5.32
CA ASN A 195 5.06 10.37 4.47
C ASN A 195 3.68 9.76 4.69
N TYR A 196 3.61 8.43 4.86
CA TYR A 196 2.36 7.67 4.88
C TYR A 196 1.93 7.24 6.28
N LYS A 197 2.83 7.23 7.28
CA LYS A 197 2.58 6.79 8.66
C LYS A 197 1.67 5.54 8.73
N PRO A 198 2.02 4.44 8.06
CA PRO A 198 1.09 3.34 7.82
C PRO A 198 0.58 2.72 9.12
N THR A 199 -0.70 2.35 9.15
CA THR A 199 -1.25 1.54 10.24
C THR A 199 -0.69 0.11 10.17
N TYR A 200 -0.54 -0.40 8.94
CA TYR A 200 0.02 -1.73 8.67
C TYR A 200 1.18 -1.62 7.69
N LEU A 201 2.36 -2.06 8.09
CA LEU A 201 3.51 -2.23 7.20
C LEU A 201 3.66 -3.71 6.89
N VAL A 202 3.51 -4.08 5.62
CA VAL A 202 3.62 -5.45 5.14
C VAL A 202 4.90 -5.60 4.33
N ILE A 203 5.76 -6.55 4.70
CA ILE A 203 7.03 -6.84 3.99
C ILE A 203 7.07 -8.32 3.63
N ASP A 204 6.78 -8.65 2.38
CA ASP A 204 6.98 -10.03 1.90
C ASP A 204 8.46 -10.28 1.61
N GLU A 205 8.90 -11.53 1.73
CA GLU A 205 10.29 -11.95 1.56
C GLU A 205 11.31 -11.09 2.34
N ILE A 206 11.05 -10.82 3.62
CA ILE A 206 11.98 -10.06 4.48
C ILE A 206 13.36 -10.74 4.57
N ASP A 207 13.42 -12.07 4.38
CA ASP A 207 14.66 -12.84 4.31
C ASP A 207 15.53 -12.51 3.08
N LYS A 208 14.98 -11.79 2.10
CA LYS A 208 15.69 -11.27 0.91
C LYS A 208 16.08 -9.80 1.04
N MET A 209 15.61 -9.11 2.06
CA MET A 209 15.95 -7.72 2.35
C MET A 209 17.38 -7.63 2.90
N PRO A 210 18.24 -6.73 2.38
CA PRO A 210 19.58 -6.50 2.95
C PRO A 210 19.50 -6.08 4.43
N THR A 211 20.51 -6.47 5.21
CA THR A 211 20.52 -6.23 6.67
C THR A 211 20.51 -4.73 7.00
N GLU A 212 21.24 -3.92 6.24
CA GLU A 212 21.30 -2.47 6.38
C GLU A 212 19.95 -1.79 6.15
N ASP A 213 19.14 -2.36 5.25
CA ASP A 213 17.84 -1.82 4.88
C ASP A 213 16.76 -2.14 5.92
N ARG A 214 16.99 -3.15 6.78
CA ARG A 214 16.08 -3.49 7.89
C ARG A 214 16.24 -2.58 9.09
N GLN A 215 17.31 -1.80 9.20
CA GLN A 215 17.60 -0.95 10.36
C GLN A 215 16.42 -0.04 10.79
N PRO A 216 15.67 0.61 9.87
CA PRO A 216 14.53 1.45 10.25
C PRO A 216 13.42 0.68 11.00
N LEU A 217 13.26 -0.61 10.71
CA LEU A 217 12.28 -1.47 11.37
C LEU A 217 12.62 -1.67 12.85
N LEU A 218 13.90 -1.70 13.22
CA LEU A 218 14.31 -1.89 14.61
C LEU A 218 13.79 -0.78 15.53
N SER A 219 13.92 0.47 15.07
CA SER A 219 13.49 1.67 15.80
C SER A 219 11.96 1.75 15.86
N LEU A 220 11.31 1.49 14.72
CA LEU A 220 9.86 1.46 14.59
C LEU A 220 9.25 0.42 15.55
N MET A 221 9.72 -0.83 15.48
CA MET A 221 9.16 -1.93 16.27
C MET A 221 9.50 -1.84 17.76
N ALA A 222 10.56 -1.13 18.14
CA ALA A 222 10.93 -0.97 19.54
C ALA A 222 10.18 0.19 20.23
N SER A 223 9.95 1.29 19.50
CA SER A 223 9.51 2.56 20.11
C SER A 223 8.42 3.30 19.36
N GLY A 224 8.01 2.80 18.19
CA GLY A 224 7.10 3.49 17.28
C GLY A 224 7.74 4.69 16.57
N LYS A 225 9.07 4.86 16.65
CA LYS A 225 9.75 6.06 16.14
C LYS A 225 10.58 5.78 14.89
N VAL A 226 10.47 6.70 13.93
CA VAL A 226 11.28 6.74 12.72
C VAL A 226 12.04 8.06 12.70
N TYR A 227 13.33 7.97 12.35
CA TYR A 227 14.25 9.10 12.31
C TYR A 227 14.81 9.25 10.91
N ARG A 228 14.81 10.47 10.40
CA ARG A 228 15.54 10.85 9.18
C ARG A 228 16.47 12.00 9.52
N LEU A 229 17.76 11.78 9.30
CA LEU A 229 18.81 12.79 9.44
C LEU A 229 19.45 12.96 8.06
N GLN A 230 19.17 14.07 7.41
CA GLN A 230 19.77 14.47 6.14
C GLN A 230 20.18 15.94 6.23
N SER A 231 21.11 16.38 5.37
CA SER A 231 21.58 17.77 5.39
C SER A 231 20.41 18.74 5.23
N GLY A 232 20.14 19.55 6.27
CA GLY A 232 19.04 20.52 6.30
C GLY A 232 17.67 19.94 6.66
N ARG A 233 17.55 18.65 6.96
CA ARG A 233 16.26 18.02 7.29
C ARG A 233 16.39 16.94 8.36
N ASN A 234 15.77 17.19 9.52
CA ASN A 234 15.76 16.29 10.67
C ASN A 234 14.31 15.98 11.05
N ASP A 235 13.82 14.79 10.71
CA ASP A 235 12.48 14.35 11.07
C ASP A 235 12.54 13.32 12.19
N GLN A 236 11.66 13.48 13.17
CA GLN A 236 11.34 12.45 14.16
C GLN A 236 9.83 12.25 14.14
N VAL A 237 9.39 11.11 13.63
CA VAL A 237 7.96 10.78 13.52
C VAL A 237 7.64 9.62 14.45
N SER A 238 6.56 9.74 15.20
CA SER A 238 6.01 8.65 16.01
C SER A 238 4.76 8.09 15.34
N MET A 239 4.61 6.77 15.32
CA MET A 239 3.50 6.06 14.69
C MET A 239 3.26 4.72 15.40
N GLN A 240 2.02 4.23 15.35
CA GLN A 240 1.61 2.94 15.94
C GLN A 240 1.47 1.85 14.86
N THR A 241 2.49 1.74 14.02
CA THR A 241 2.50 0.79 12.89
C THR A 241 2.66 -0.65 13.38
N ARG A 242 1.77 -1.53 12.91
CA ARG A 242 1.91 -2.99 13.02
C ARG A 242 2.72 -3.51 11.84
N VAL A 243 3.70 -4.37 12.10
CA VAL A 243 4.58 -4.91 11.04
C VAL A 243 4.24 -6.37 10.81
N PHE A 244 3.87 -6.71 9.58
CA PHE A 244 3.61 -8.08 9.14
C PHE A 244 4.64 -8.46 8.09
N ALA A 245 5.39 -9.53 8.33
CA ALA A 245 6.47 -9.93 7.45
C ALA A 245 6.36 -11.40 7.03
N GLY A 246 6.87 -11.72 5.83
CA GLY A 246 6.98 -13.08 5.30
C GLY A 246 8.43 -13.49 5.14
N ALA A 247 8.81 -14.68 5.58
CA ALA A 247 10.15 -15.24 5.36
C ALA A 247 10.09 -16.68 4.86
N ASN A 248 10.87 -16.98 3.83
CA ASN A 248 11.10 -18.38 3.42
C ASN A 248 12.18 -19.05 4.26
N ASP A 249 13.19 -18.28 4.70
CA ASP A 249 14.32 -18.74 5.49
C ASP A 249 14.57 -17.79 6.66
N VAL A 250 14.19 -18.23 7.87
CA VAL A 250 14.38 -17.44 9.10
C VAL A 250 15.85 -17.25 9.47
N GLY A 251 16.75 -18.10 8.97
CA GLY A 251 18.20 -17.99 9.22
C GLY A 251 18.83 -16.76 8.55
N LYS A 252 18.15 -16.18 7.56
CA LYS A 252 18.56 -14.93 6.89
C LYS A 252 17.96 -13.67 7.52
N VAL A 253 17.08 -13.82 8.50
CA VAL A 253 16.54 -12.71 9.29
C VAL A 253 17.46 -12.49 10.48
N ASP A 254 17.98 -11.28 10.64
CA ASP A 254 18.93 -10.97 11.69
C ASP A 254 18.29 -11.10 13.09
N PRO A 255 19.03 -11.59 14.10
CA PRO A 255 18.48 -11.83 15.43
C PRO A 255 17.78 -10.61 16.08
N PRO A 256 18.30 -9.37 15.94
CA PRO A 256 17.63 -8.18 16.47
C PRO A 256 16.23 -7.97 15.89
N ILE A 257 16.06 -8.04 14.57
CA ILE A 257 14.74 -7.96 13.93
C ILE A 257 13.88 -9.16 14.33
N PHE A 258 14.44 -10.37 14.22
CA PHE A 258 13.71 -11.62 14.51
C PHE A 258 13.14 -11.65 15.93
N SER A 259 13.86 -11.12 16.93
CA SER A 259 13.41 -11.09 18.32
C SER A 259 12.17 -10.23 18.58
N ARG A 260 11.86 -9.27 17.70
CA ARG A 260 10.74 -8.32 17.85
C ARG A 260 9.43 -8.82 17.24
N PHE A 261 9.45 -10.00 16.61
CA PHE A 261 8.28 -10.62 15.99
C PHE A 261 7.69 -11.74 16.85
N VAL A 262 6.36 -11.81 16.86
CA VAL A 262 5.63 -13.07 17.06
C VAL A 262 5.84 -13.92 15.81
N LYS A 263 6.45 -15.10 15.98
CA LYS A 263 6.76 -16.00 14.85
C LYS A 263 5.68 -17.03 14.67
N ILE A 264 5.10 -17.10 13.48
CA ILE A 264 4.07 -18.05 13.13
C ILE A 264 4.56 -18.91 11.97
N ALA A 265 4.72 -20.21 12.22
CA ALA A 265 5.07 -21.17 11.20
C ALA A 265 3.84 -21.48 10.33
N ILE A 266 4.01 -21.41 9.01
CA ILE A 266 3.01 -21.87 8.04
C ILE A 266 3.48 -23.22 7.49
N PRO A 267 2.82 -24.33 7.86
CA PRO A 267 3.16 -25.63 7.32
C PRO A 267 2.86 -25.70 5.82
N ALA A 268 3.52 -26.63 5.12
CA ALA A 268 3.09 -27.00 3.77
C ALA A 268 1.68 -27.60 3.82
N TYR A 269 0.92 -27.42 2.74
CA TYR A 269 -0.37 -28.09 2.59
C TYR A 269 -0.20 -29.60 2.62
N SER A 270 -1.13 -30.30 3.25
CA SER A 270 -1.37 -31.71 2.94
C SER A 270 -1.94 -31.85 1.53
N HIS A 271 -1.89 -33.06 0.96
CA HIS A 271 -2.48 -33.32 -0.36
C HIS A 271 -3.99 -33.00 -0.37
N GLN A 272 -4.71 -33.33 0.70
CA GLN A 272 -6.15 -33.05 0.80
C GLN A 272 -6.41 -31.54 0.86
N GLU A 273 -5.72 -30.81 1.74
CA GLU A 273 -5.87 -29.36 1.84
C GLU A 273 -5.49 -28.68 0.52
N PHE A 274 -4.46 -29.17 -0.17
CA PHE A 274 -4.10 -28.65 -1.48
C PHE A 274 -5.23 -28.82 -2.49
N VAL A 275 -5.83 -30.02 -2.60
CA VAL A 275 -6.91 -30.28 -3.57
C VAL A 275 -8.12 -29.39 -3.28
N GLU A 276 -8.50 -29.25 -2.01
CA GLU A 276 -9.60 -28.39 -1.59
C GLU A 276 -9.31 -26.91 -1.92
N THR A 277 -8.11 -26.43 -1.56
CA THR A 277 -7.68 -25.04 -1.83
C THR A 277 -7.61 -24.75 -3.32
N ALA A 278 -6.97 -25.64 -4.10
CA ALA A 278 -6.83 -25.49 -5.54
C ALA A 278 -8.20 -25.48 -6.21
N LYS A 279 -9.10 -26.41 -5.86
CA LYS A 279 -10.47 -26.44 -6.41
C LYS A 279 -11.19 -25.12 -6.16
N TRP A 280 -11.09 -24.60 -4.93
CA TRP A 280 -11.73 -23.35 -4.55
C TRP A 280 -11.17 -22.15 -5.32
N VAL A 281 -9.84 -22.01 -5.38
CA VAL A 281 -9.16 -20.94 -6.13
C VAL A 281 -9.52 -20.99 -7.61
N LEU A 282 -9.48 -22.18 -8.22
CA LEU A 282 -9.80 -22.37 -9.63
C LEU A 282 -11.26 -22.03 -9.96
N THR A 283 -12.19 -22.37 -9.07
CA THR A 283 -13.61 -22.05 -9.26
C THR A 283 -13.85 -20.55 -9.11
N ARG A 284 -13.35 -19.94 -8.03
CA ARG A 284 -13.63 -18.53 -7.69
C ARG A 284 -12.86 -17.53 -8.54
N GLN A 285 -11.58 -17.77 -8.82
CA GLN A 285 -10.73 -16.81 -9.52
C GLN A 285 -10.58 -17.10 -11.02
N GLN A 286 -10.62 -18.37 -11.43
CA GLN A 286 -10.45 -18.74 -12.83
C GLN A 286 -11.78 -19.05 -13.53
N GLY A 287 -12.91 -19.02 -12.80
CA GLY A 287 -14.24 -19.26 -13.35
C GLY A 287 -14.47 -20.69 -13.88
N LEU A 288 -13.67 -21.65 -13.42
CA LEU A 288 -13.81 -23.05 -13.82
C LEU A 288 -15.04 -23.68 -13.17
N GLY A 289 -15.71 -24.58 -13.90
CA GLY A 289 -16.73 -25.44 -13.30
C GLY A 289 -16.13 -26.39 -12.24
N PRO A 290 -16.90 -26.82 -11.22
CA PRO A 290 -16.39 -27.62 -10.09
C PRO A 290 -15.64 -28.89 -10.50
N ASP A 291 -16.09 -29.56 -11.55
CA ASP A 291 -15.49 -30.82 -12.04
C ASP A 291 -14.14 -30.57 -12.73
N MET A 292 -14.04 -29.49 -13.50
CA MET A 292 -12.78 -29.09 -14.16
C MET A 292 -11.76 -28.64 -13.11
N ALA A 293 -12.20 -27.84 -12.13
CA ALA A 293 -11.37 -27.42 -11.02
C ALA A 293 -10.84 -28.62 -10.21
N LEU A 294 -11.69 -29.62 -9.94
CA LEU A 294 -11.28 -30.86 -9.27
C LEU A 294 -10.32 -31.69 -10.11
N LEU A 295 -10.54 -31.79 -11.43
CA LEU A 295 -9.63 -32.48 -12.35
C LEU A 295 -8.23 -31.87 -12.31
N VAL A 296 -8.12 -30.54 -12.47
CA VAL A 296 -6.84 -29.83 -12.43
C VAL A 296 -6.16 -30.02 -11.07
N ALA A 297 -6.91 -29.83 -9.98
CA ALA A 297 -6.39 -29.98 -8.62
C ALA A 297 -5.79 -31.39 -8.40
N ASN A 298 -6.52 -32.44 -8.76
CA ASN A 298 -6.06 -33.83 -8.58
C ASN A 298 -4.89 -34.22 -9.48
N MET A 299 -4.80 -33.66 -10.70
CA MET A 299 -3.67 -33.97 -11.58
C MET A 299 -2.40 -33.24 -11.12
N VAL A 300 -2.51 -31.98 -10.72
CA VAL A 300 -1.35 -31.19 -10.27
C VAL A 300 -0.83 -31.68 -8.91
N SER A 301 -1.72 -32.09 -8.01
CA SER A 301 -1.35 -32.56 -6.65
C SER A 301 -0.44 -33.80 -6.65
N GLN A 302 -0.42 -34.57 -7.73
CA GLN A 302 0.48 -35.72 -7.91
C GLN A 302 1.94 -35.30 -8.12
N HIS A 303 2.19 -34.05 -8.48
CA HIS A 303 3.52 -33.54 -8.84
C HIS A 303 3.99 -32.41 -7.93
N THR A 304 3.07 -31.55 -7.47
CA THR A 304 3.38 -30.37 -6.67
C THR A 304 2.19 -29.95 -5.83
N LEU A 305 2.47 -29.32 -4.68
CA LEU A 305 1.46 -28.71 -3.82
C LEU A 305 1.49 -27.17 -3.92
N ASP A 306 2.06 -26.63 -5.01
CA ASP A 306 2.03 -25.20 -5.30
C ASP A 306 0.76 -24.83 -6.06
N ILE A 307 -0.13 -24.06 -5.40
CA ILE A 307 -1.42 -23.63 -5.96
C ILE A 307 -1.21 -22.83 -7.27
N ARG A 308 -0.09 -22.12 -7.42
CA ARG A 308 0.21 -21.35 -8.64
C ARG A 308 0.31 -22.25 -9.86
N GLN A 309 0.83 -23.47 -9.69
CA GLN A 309 0.92 -24.45 -10.76
C GLN A 309 -0.47 -24.91 -11.21
N ALA A 310 -1.39 -25.12 -10.28
CA ALA A 310 -2.79 -25.42 -10.61
C ALA A 310 -3.44 -24.28 -11.42
N VAL A 311 -3.21 -23.02 -11.02
CA VAL A 311 -3.69 -21.85 -11.76
C VAL A 311 -3.11 -21.78 -13.17
N TYR A 312 -1.81 -22.05 -13.34
CA TYR A 312 -1.17 -22.03 -14.66
C TYR A 312 -1.70 -23.13 -15.59
N VAL A 313 -1.86 -24.35 -15.08
CA VAL A 313 -2.47 -25.45 -15.83
C VAL A 313 -3.89 -25.07 -16.26
N ALA A 314 -4.71 -24.53 -15.36
CA ALA A 314 -6.07 -24.10 -15.70
C ALA A 314 -6.11 -23.03 -16.80
N ARG A 315 -5.24 -22.01 -16.71
CA ARG A 315 -5.13 -20.94 -17.72
C ARG A 315 -4.71 -21.48 -19.09
N MET A 316 -3.74 -22.40 -19.13
CA MET A 316 -3.29 -23.03 -20.36
C MET A 316 -4.36 -23.97 -20.96
N ALA A 317 -5.10 -24.69 -20.11
CA ALA A 317 -6.14 -25.62 -20.52
C ALA A 317 -7.35 -24.93 -21.16
N LYS A 318 -7.60 -23.65 -20.80
CA LYS A 318 -8.72 -22.84 -21.32
C LYS A 318 -10.08 -23.54 -21.21
N GLY A 319 -10.31 -24.25 -20.10
CA GLY A 319 -11.56 -24.97 -19.86
C GLY A 319 -11.70 -26.33 -20.55
N HIS A 320 -10.70 -26.80 -21.30
CA HIS A 320 -10.77 -28.09 -22.01
C HIS A 320 -10.13 -29.23 -21.20
N PRO A 321 -10.89 -30.27 -20.78
CA PRO A 321 -10.36 -31.36 -19.95
C PRO A 321 -9.21 -32.15 -20.58
N THR A 322 -9.26 -32.41 -21.88
CA THR A 322 -8.21 -33.14 -22.60
C THR A 322 -6.87 -32.41 -22.56
N ARG A 323 -6.90 -31.08 -22.67
CA ARG A 323 -5.69 -30.24 -22.59
C ARG A 323 -5.04 -30.29 -21.21
N VAL A 324 -5.82 -30.44 -20.14
CA VAL A 324 -5.28 -30.51 -18.77
C VAL A 324 -4.25 -31.64 -18.69
N LYS A 325 -4.60 -32.82 -19.20
CA LYS A 325 -3.71 -33.97 -19.22
C LYS A 325 -2.45 -33.72 -20.06
N ASP A 326 -2.62 -33.24 -21.29
CA ASP A 326 -1.49 -32.96 -22.18
C ASP A 326 -0.50 -31.94 -21.57
N ILE A 327 -1.03 -30.92 -20.89
CA ILE A 327 -0.23 -29.89 -20.21
C ILE A 327 0.51 -30.48 -19.01
N VAL A 328 -0.17 -31.26 -18.17
CA VAL A 328 0.45 -31.89 -16.98
C VAL A 328 1.55 -32.86 -17.42
N ASP A 329 1.29 -33.70 -18.42
CA ASP A 329 2.27 -34.64 -18.96
C ASP A 329 3.49 -33.92 -19.56
N ALA A 330 3.29 -32.74 -20.18
CA ALA A 330 4.37 -31.92 -20.72
C ALA A 330 5.19 -31.18 -19.65
N LEU A 331 4.55 -30.72 -18.56
CA LEU A 331 5.21 -30.04 -17.45
C LEU A 331 6.00 -30.99 -16.56
N TRP A 332 5.48 -32.21 -16.35
CA TRP A 332 6.10 -33.25 -15.53
C TRP A 332 6.23 -34.56 -16.31
N PRO A 333 7.12 -34.61 -17.32
CA PRO A 333 7.32 -35.83 -18.09
C PRO A 333 7.77 -36.97 -17.16
N GLN A 334 7.03 -38.07 -17.19
CA GLN A 334 7.44 -39.31 -16.53
C GLN A 334 8.85 -39.65 -17.01
N ALA A 335 9.80 -39.84 -16.10
CA ALA A 335 11.15 -40.24 -16.44
C ALA A 335 11.08 -41.59 -17.16
N SER A 336 11.15 -41.57 -18.49
CA SER A 336 11.27 -42.75 -19.31
C SER A 336 12.59 -43.42 -18.92
N GLY A 337 12.49 -44.64 -18.40
CA GLY A 337 13.58 -45.35 -17.74
C GLY A 337 14.89 -45.31 -18.52
N ARG A 338 15.85 -44.50 -18.05
CA ARG A 338 17.26 -44.76 -18.31
C ARG A 338 17.70 -45.83 -17.32
N VAL A 339 17.66 -47.08 -17.79
CA VAL A 339 18.53 -48.12 -17.24
C VAL A 339 19.96 -47.59 -17.37
N THR A 340 20.53 -47.15 -16.25
CA THR A 340 21.96 -46.91 -16.18
C THR A 340 22.59 -48.29 -15.98
N PRO A 341 23.37 -48.83 -16.92
CA PRO A 341 24.09 -50.06 -16.65
C PRO A 341 25.11 -49.74 -15.56
N LEU A 342 25.03 -50.46 -14.45
CA LEU A 342 26.09 -50.51 -13.45
C LEU A 342 27.39 -50.86 -14.16
N ARG A 343 28.29 -49.88 -14.31
CA ARG A 343 29.67 -50.16 -14.69
C ARG A 343 30.37 -50.75 -13.47
N LYS A 344 31.04 -51.88 -13.73
CA LYS A 344 31.87 -52.65 -12.81
C LYS A 344 32.95 -51.81 -12.14
#